data_AF-A0A2E7MG88-F1
#
_entry.id   AF-A0A2E7MG88-F1
#
_cell.length_a   1.000
_cell.length_b   1.000
_cell.length_c   1.000
_cell.angle_alpha   90.00
_cell.angle_beta   90.00
_cell.angle_gamma   90.00
#
_symmetry.space_group_name_H-M   'P 1'
#
loop_
_entity.id
_entity.type
_entity.pdbx_description
1 polymer ?
#
loop_
_entity_poly.entity_id
_entity_poly.type
_entity_poly.pdbx_seq_one_letter_code
_entity_poly.pdbx_strand_id
1 'polypeptide(L)'
;MSRINAVNSNYSAIVERAASLRKAKAAKLQSKANTQGARFEVSQAQGGQKKQVAERVGDALDQVSAMQNNADQMVIDLASGNDVNLHNTMVELEKADIALKYTVQLRNRALSAYEELMRMQI
;
A
#
# COMPACT_ATOMS: atom_id res chain seq x y z
N MET A 1 61.85 -10.02 -44.86
CA MET A 1 60.72 -10.78 -44.28
C MET A 1 59.96 -9.97 -43.21
N SER A 2 59.25 -8.87 -43.54
CA SER A 2 58.30 -8.26 -42.58
C SER A 2 57.37 -7.20 -43.22
N ARG A 3 56.66 -7.53 -44.31
CA ARG A 3 55.62 -6.63 -44.88
C ARG A 3 54.27 -7.30 -45.17
N ILE A 4 54.14 -8.60 -44.89
CA ILE A 4 52.89 -9.36 -45.12
C ILE A 4 52.00 -9.41 -43.87
N ASN A 5 52.52 -9.10 -42.67
CA ASN A 5 51.81 -9.29 -41.41
C ASN A 5 51.07 -8.05 -40.85
N ALA A 6 51.07 -6.93 -41.56
CA ALA A 6 50.32 -5.73 -41.17
C ALA A 6 48.89 -5.71 -41.73
N VAL A 7 48.67 -6.38 -42.87
CA VAL A 7 47.35 -6.46 -43.51
C VAL A 7 46.45 -7.45 -42.77
N ASN A 8 47.00 -8.56 -42.27
CA ASN A 8 46.23 -9.59 -41.55
C ASN A 8 45.83 -9.17 -40.12
N SER A 9 46.45 -8.12 -39.57
CA SER A 9 46.12 -7.56 -38.24
C SER A 9 44.98 -6.52 -38.32
N ASN A 10 44.77 -5.91 -39.48
CA ASN A 10 43.68 -4.95 -39.66
C ASN A 10 42.31 -5.60 -39.84
N TYR A 11 42.24 -6.84 -40.36
CA TYR A 11 40.97 -7.55 -40.51
C TYR A 11 40.41 -8.10 -39.19
N SER A 12 41.24 -8.37 -38.17
CA SER A 12 40.77 -8.83 -36.86
C SER A 12 40.10 -7.70 -36.05
N ALA A 13 40.61 -6.47 -36.13
CA ALA A 13 40.11 -5.33 -35.37
C ALA A 13 38.70 -4.88 -35.79
N ILE A 14 38.34 -5.03 -37.08
CA ILE A 14 37.01 -4.71 -37.61
C ILE A 14 35.97 -5.79 -37.23
N VAL A 15 36.39 -7.06 -37.16
CA VAL A 15 35.52 -8.18 -36.73
C VAL A 15 35.31 -8.16 -35.21
N GLU A 16 36.33 -7.76 -34.43
CA GLU A 16 36.25 -7.60 -32.97
C GLU A 16 35.34 -6.44 -32.56
N ARG A 17 35.39 -5.31 -33.29
CA ARG A 17 34.44 -4.18 -33.12
C ARG A 17 33.00 -4.55 -33.50
N ALA A 18 32.80 -5.45 -34.46
CA ALA A 18 31.47 -5.96 -34.80
C ALA A 18 30.90 -6.88 -33.71
N ALA A 19 31.75 -7.64 -33.02
CA ALA A 19 31.34 -8.49 -31.90
C ALA A 19 31.02 -7.69 -30.61
N SER A 20 31.76 -6.62 -30.32
CA SER A 20 31.51 -5.77 -29.14
C SER A 20 30.24 -4.93 -29.25
N LEU A 21 29.80 -4.60 -30.47
CA LEU A 21 28.50 -3.95 -30.73
C LEU A 21 27.29 -4.85 -30.39
N ARG A 22 27.42 -6.18 -30.52
CA ARG A 22 26.39 -7.13 -30.06
C ARG A 22 26.33 -7.21 -28.53
N LYS A 23 27.49 -7.20 -27.85
CA LYS A 23 27.60 -7.26 -26.38
C LYS A 23 27.08 -5.98 -25.70
N ALA A 24 27.34 -4.81 -26.30
CA ALA A 24 26.84 -3.52 -25.80
C ALA A 24 25.33 -3.32 -26.02
N LYS A 25 24.76 -3.87 -27.10
CA LYS A 25 23.30 -3.81 -27.36
C LYS A 25 22.52 -4.76 -26.44
N ALA A 26 23.06 -5.94 -26.13
CA ALA A 26 22.47 -6.88 -25.17
C ALA A 26 22.46 -6.33 -23.73
N ALA A 27 23.49 -5.58 -23.31
CA ALA A 27 23.54 -4.94 -21.99
C ALA A 27 22.47 -3.86 -21.78
N LYS A 28 22.13 -3.09 -22.84
CA LYS A 28 21.06 -2.08 -22.80
C LYS A 28 19.63 -2.65 -22.88
N LEU A 29 19.49 -3.95 -23.16
CA LEU A 29 18.21 -4.67 -23.18
C LEU A 29 17.93 -5.41 -21.86
N GLN A 30 18.96 -5.73 -21.06
CA GLN A 30 18.79 -6.36 -19.75
C GLN A 30 18.46 -5.36 -18.62
N SER A 31 18.92 -4.11 -18.72
CA SER A 31 18.57 -3.08 -17.73
C SER A 31 17.10 -2.66 -17.82
N LYS A 32 16.46 -2.72 -19.00
CA LYS A 32 15.01 -2.46 -19.14
C LYS A 32 14.13 -3.56 -18.54
N ALA A 33 14.58 -4.82 -18.55
CA ALA A 33 13.83 -5.94 -17.98
C ALA A 33 13.88 -5.96 -16.44
N ASN A 34 15.01 -5.57 -15.84
CA ASN A 34 15.17 -5.58 -14.37
C ASN A 34 14.58 -4.34 -13.66
N THR A 35 14.35 -3.23 -14.38
CA THR A 35 13.69 -2.05 -13.80
C THR A 35 12.16 -2.03 -14.02
N GLN A 36 11.64 -2.91 -14.89
CA GLN A 36 10.19 -3.11 -15.07
C GLN A 36 9.60 -4.15 -14.12
N GLY A 37 10.35 -5.08 -13.52
CA GLY A 37 9.82 -5.92 -12.44
C GLY A 37 9.62 -5.15 -11.13
N ALA A 38 10.65 -4.38 -10.72
CA ALA A 38 10.66 -3.66 -9.44
C ALA A 38 9.63 -2.51 -9.36
N ARG A 39 9.24 -1.91 -10.49
CA ARG A 39 8.29 -0.78 -10.49
C ARG A 39 6.82 -1.21 -10.41
N PHE A 40 6.50 -2.44 -10.80
CA PHE A 40 5.13 -2.99 -10.75
C PHE A 40 4.81 -3.59 -9.37
N GLU A 41 5.79 -4.20 -8.68
CA GLU A 41 5.60 -4.67 -7.29
C GLU A 41 5.43 -3.52 -6.31
N VAL A 42 6.23 -2.44 -6.45
CA VAL A 42 6.12 -1.25 -5.59
C VAL A 42 4.80 -0.49 -5.81
N SER A 43 4.27 -0.50 -7.04
CA SER A 43 3.01 0.19 -7.36
C SER A 43 1.76 -0.58 -6.89
N GLN A 44 1.76 -1.92 -6.93
CA GLN A 44 0.69 -2.73 -6.34
C GLN A 44 0.74 -2.75 -4.80
N ALA A 45 1.92 -2.72 -4.18
CA ALA A 45 2.06 -2.60 -2.73
C ALA A 45 1.46 -1.29 -2.19
N GLN A 46 1.67 -0.16 -2.90
CA GLN A 46 1.10 1.13 -2.50
C GLN A 46 -0.41 1.23 -2.75
N GLY A 47 -0.94 0.62 -3.81
CA GLY A 47 -2.39 0.58 -4.09
C GLY A 47 -3.16 -0.35 -3.14
N GLY A 48 -2.59 -1.50 -2.79
CA GLY A 48 -3.19 -2.45 -1.84
C GLY A 48 -3.27 -1.91 -0.42
N GLN A 49 -2.27 -1.13 0.01
CA GLN A 49 -2.28 -0.46 1.31
C GLN A 49 -3.39 0.60 1.44
N LYS A 50 -3.65 1.38 0.37
CA LYS A 50 -4.76 2.36 0.38
C LYS A 50 -6.12 1.67 0.57
N LYS A 51 -6.34 0.57 -0.14
CA LYS A 51 -7.60 -0.21 -0.05
C LYS A 51 -7.78 -0.82 1.33
N GLN A 52 -6.73 -1.41 1.91
CA GLN A 52 -6.79 -1.97 3.27
C GLN A 52 -7.09 -0.93 4.36
N VAL A 53 -6.53 0.28 4.26
CA VAL A 53 -6.83 1.34 5.23
C VAL A 53 -8.30 1.75 5.12
N ALA A 54 -8.81 1.97 3.91
CA ALA A 54 -10.21 2.34 3.70
C ALA A 54 -11.18 1.25 4.19
N GLU A 55 -10.89 -0.02 3.90
CA GLU A 55 -11.67 -1.17 4.38
C GLU A 55 -11.71 -1.22 5.91
N ARG A 56 -10.56 -1.08 6.58
CA ARG A 56 -10.50 -1.09 8.06
C ARG A 56 -11.24 0.07 8.72
N VAL A 57 -11.26 1.25 8.09
CA VAL A 57 -12.06 2.38 8.60
C VAL A 57 -13.54 2.10 8.42
N GLY A 58 -13.94 1.47 7.31
CA GLY A 58 -15.31 1.00 7.10
C GLY A 58 -15.74 0.00 8.18
N ASP A 59 -14.95 -1.05 8.39
CA ASP A 59 -15.22 -2.08 9.41
C ASP A 59 -15.33 -1.47 10.82
N ALA A 60 -14.47 -0.51 11.16
CA ALA A 60 -14.51 0.18 12.44
C ALA A 60 -15.76 1.04 12.63
N LEU A 61 -16.27 1.66 11.55
CA LEU A 61 -17.52 2.42 11.59
C LEU A 61 -18.72 1.49 11.82
N ASP A 62 -18.77 0.36 11.12
CA ASP A 62 -19.82 -0.65 11.30
C ASP A 62 -19.82 -1.20 12.72
N GLN A 63 -18.63 -1.47 13.27
CA GLN A 63 -18.48 -1.93 14.65
C GLN A 63 -18.96 -0.88 15.66
N VAL A 64 -18.61 0.40 15.48
CA VAL A 64 -19.09 1.48 16.36
C VAL A 64 -20.61 1.62 16.27
N SER A 65 -21.20 1.51 15.07
CA SER A 65 -22.66 1.55 14.90
C SER A 65 -23.34 0.39 15.64
N ALA A 66 -22.79 -0.82 15.56
CA ALA A 66 -23.29 -1.97 16.31
C ALA A 66 -23.17 -1.76 17.83
N MET A 67 -22.07 -1.19 18.32
CA MET A 67 -21.87 -0.87 19.74
C MET A 67 -22.88 0.18 20.23
N GLN A 68 -23.14 1.22 19.44
CA GLN A 68 -24.16 2.22 19.76
C GLN A 68 -25.55 1.61 19.85
N ASN A 69 -25.97 0.84 18.84
CA ASN A 69 -27.28 0.20 18.83
C ASN A 69 -27.46 -0.75 20.03
N ASN A 70 -26.41 -1.49 20.39
CA ASN A 70 -26.44 -2.36 21.57
C ASN A 70 -26.56 -1.55 22.87
N ALA A 71 -25.75 -0.50 23.02
CA ALA A 71 -25.81 0.35 24.20
C ALA A 71 -27.18 1.04 24.35
N ASP A 72 -27.78 1.51 23.25
CA ASP A 72 -29.14 2.07 23.23
C ASP A 72 -30.18 1.03 23.65
N GLN A 73 -30.07 -0.20 23.17
CA GLN A 73 -30.96 -1.29 23.57
C GLN A 73 -30.83 -1.61 25.07
N MET A 74 -29.61 -1.67 25.59
CA MET A 74 -29.37 -1.90 27.02
C MET A 74 -29.94 -0.76 27.89
N VAL A 75 -29.89 0.49 27.42
CA VAL A 75 -30.53 1.63 28.10
C VAL A 75 -32.04 1.47 28.12
N ILE A 76 -32.66 1.05 27.01
CA ILE A 76 -34.10 0.79 26.92
C ILE A 76 -34.50 -0.34 27.86
N ASP A 77 -33.74 -1.43 27.88
CA ASP A 77 -34.00 -2.59 28.73
C ASP A 77 -33.87 -2.22 30.21
N LEU A 78 -32.86 -1.41 30.56
CA LEU A 78 -32.66 -0.90 31.92
C LEU A 78 -33.82 0.00 32.35
N ALA A 79 -34.26 0.91 31.47
CA ALA A 79 -35.40 1.79 31.73
C ALA A 79 -36.73 1.02 31.84
N SER A 80 -36.85 -0.11 31.15
CA SER A 80 -38.01 -1.01 31.18
C SER A 80 -38.04 -1.90 32.42
N GLY A 81 -36.99 -1.87 33.25
CA GLY A 81 -36.87 -2.71 34.45
C GLY A 81 -36.50 -4.17 34.15
N ASN A 82 -35.98 -4.46 32.95
CA ASN A 82 -35.43 -5.76 32.61
C ASN A 82 -34.11 -6.01 33.39
N ASP A 83 -33.68 -7.26 33.47
CA ASP A 83 -32.54 -7.75 34.26
C ASP A 83 -31.16 -7.36 33.67
N VAL A 84 -31.02 -6.11 33.27
CA VAL A 84 -29.77 -5.50 32.81
C VAL A 84 -29.21 -4.62 33.92
N ASN A 85 -27.94 -4.85 34.25
CA ASN A 85 -27.27 -4.10 35.31
C ASN A 85 -26.88 -2.69 34.80
N LEU A 86 -27.24 -1.65 35.57
CA LEU A 86 -26.84 -0.26 35.30
C LEU A 86 -25.33 -0.12 35.05
N HIS A 87 -24.50 -0.83 35.82
CA HIS A 87 -23.04 -0.80 35.67
C HIS A 87 -22.62 -1.28 34.29
N ASN A 88 -23.14 -2.42 33.83
CA ASN A 88 -22.80 -2.98 32.52
C ASN A 88 -23.26 -2.06 31.39
N THR A 89 -24.46 -1.47 31.53
CA THR A 89 -25.02 -0.51 30.55
C THR A 89 -24.13 0.72 30.42
N MET A 90 -23.70 1.29 31.56
CA MET A 90 -22.80 2.44 31.58
C MET A 90 -21.41 2.10 30.99
N VAL A 91 -20.91 0.89 31.25
CA VAL A 91 -19.65 0.43 30.67
C VAL A 91 -19.75 0.28 29.14
N GLU A 92 -20.84 -0.29 28.62
CA GLU A 92 -21.03 -0.42 27.18
C GLU A 92 -21.23 0.93 26.49
N LEU A 93 -21.95 1.86 27.11
CA LEU A 93 -22.05 3.25 26.63
C LEU A 93 -20.69 3.94 26.55
N GLU A 94 -19.88 3.85 27.60
CA GLU A 94 -18.54 4.46 27.63
C GLU A 94 -17.62 3.82 26.57
N LYS A 95 -17.69 2.50 26.40
CA LYS A 95 -16.96 1.79 25.33
C LYS A 95 -17.37 2.31 23.95
N ALA A 96 -18.68 2.47 23.70
CA ALA A 96 -19.18 2.97 22.42
C ALA A 96 -18.70 4.41 22.15
N ASP A 97 -18.71 5.28 23.16
CA ASP A 97 -18.25 6.67 23.03
C ASP A 97 -16.73 6.75 22.77
N ILE A 98 -15.92 5.99 23.52
CA ILE A 98 -14.46 5.93 23.29
C ILE A 98 -14.16 5.36 21.89
N ALA A 99 -14.86 4.30 21.48
CA ALA A 99 -14.68 3.69 20.17
C ALA A 99 -15.05 4.68 19.04
N LEU A 100 -16.15 5.43 19.19
CA LEU A 100 -16.53 6.47 18.24
C LEU A 100 -15.45 7.55 18.12
N LYS A 101 -14.97 8.07 19.26
CA LYS A 101 -13.90 9.10 19.28
C LYS A 101 -12.65 8.59 18.57
N TYR A 102 -12.27 7.35 18.81
CA TYR A 102 -11.13 6.72 18.13
C TYR A 102 -11.37 6.58 16.62
N THR A 103 -12.54 6.10 16.21
CA THR A 103 -12.88 5.94 14.78
C THR A 103 -12.90 7.28 14.03
N VAL A 104 -13.33 8.37 14.67
CA VAL A 104 -13.24 9.73 14.09
C VAL A 104 -11.78 10.14 13.87
N GLN A 105 -10.90 9.89 14.84
CA GLN A 105 -9.47 10.17 14.70
C GLN A 105 -8.84 9.32 13.58
N LEU A 106 -9.21 8.05 13.51
CA LEU A 106 -8.76 7.13 12.47
C LEU A 106 -9.22 7.58 11.09
N ARG A 107 -10.49 7.99 10.93
CA ARG A 107 -11.03 8.58 9.69
C ARG A 107 -10.23 9.80 9.26
N ASN A 108 -9.96 10.73 10.19
CA ASN A 108 -9.17 11.92 9.90
C ASN A 108 -7.76 11.54 9.44
N ARG A 109 -7.13 10.55 10.09
CA ARG A 109 -5.79 10.07 9.71
C ARG A 109 -5.77 9.39 8.34
N ALA A 110 -6.80 8.60 8.02
CA ALA A 110 -6.97 7.95 6.73
C ALA A 110 -7.15 8.97 5.60
N LEU A 111 -7.96 10.02 5.83
CA LEU A 111 -8.10 11.15 4.89
C LEU A 111 -6.77 11.86 4.66
N SER A 112 -6.04 12.21 5.72
CA SER A 112 -4.72 12.86 5.57
C SER A 112 -3.71 11.97 4.84
N ALA A 113 -3.73 10.66 5.08
CA ALA A 113 -2.86 9.71 4.37
C ALA A 113 -3.22 9.62 2.87
N TYR A 114 -4.52 9.66 2.54
CA TYR A 114 -4.98 9.72 1.17
C TYR A 114 -4.50 10.99 0.45
N GLU A 115 -4.66 12.15 1.10
CA GLU A 115 -4.18 13.44 0.56
C GLU A 115 -2.65 13.45 0.35
N GLU A 116 -1.88 12.91 1.30
CA GLU A 116 -0.42 12.87 1.21
C GLU A 116 0.06 12.01 0.02
N LEU A 117 -0.58 10.86 -0.18
CA LEU A 117 -0.26 9.98 -1.31
C LEU A 117 -0.59 10.60 -2.67
N MET A 118 -1.54 11.53 -2.73
CA MET A 118 -1.80 12.33 -3.94
C MET A 118 -0.74 13.41 -4.16
N ARG A 119 -0.28 14.07 -3.09
CA ARG A 119 0.78 15.10 -3.16
C ARG A 119 2.12 14.56 -3.65
N MET A 120 2.43 13.28 -3.40
CA MET A 120 3.66 12.64 -3.89
C MET A 120 3.67 12.32 -5.40
N GLN A 121 2.51 12.28 -6.07
CA GLN A 121 2.39 11.80 -7.45
C GLN A 121 2.35 12.91 -8.51
N ILE A 122 2.27 14.17 -8.09
CA ILE A 122 2.36 15.34 -8.99
C ILE A 122 3.80 15.75 -9.27
#